data_AF-A0A2G1DFR4-F1
#
_entry.id   AF-A0A2G1DFR4-F1
#
_cell.length_a   1.000
_cell.length_b   1.000
_cell.length_c   1.000
_cell.angle_alpha   90.00
_cell.angle_beta   90.00
_cell.angle_gamma   90.00
#
_symmetry.space_group_name_H-M   'P 1'
#
loop_
_entity.id
_entity.type
_entity.pdbx_description
1 polymer ?
#
loop_
_entity_poly.entity_id
_entity_poly.type
_entity_poly.pdbx_seq_one_letter_code
_entity_poly.pdbx_strand_id
1 'polypeptide(L)'
;MSFKQSNLSDNKKDVEKEVYELLLDKQYYQAFQIAKKIENQATIILLINLAICFNASKSYTKALFYLEKAFNKIHTSKNIQNMNLSAEDISFIKAENEEKSYLLPLNPKFELPNFLIEMRIDFFRLDIYILCGKEEKALDIINKYKEYNFKTIINAQKKLLEK
;
A
#
# COMPACT_ATOMS: atom_id res chain seq x y z
N MET A 1 37.89 19.03 0.86
CA MET A 1 36.79 18.28 0.20
C MET A 1 35.48 18.74 0.82
N SER A 2 34.68 19.50 0.07
CA SER A 2 33.39 20.02 0.54
C SER A 2 32.30 19.00 0.24
N PHE A 3 31.64 18.49 1.27
CA PHE A 3 30.42 17.69 1.11
C PHE A 3 29.32 18.60 0.58
N LYS A 4 28.89 18.38 -0.68
CA LYS A 4 27.67 18.98 -1.20
C LYS A 4 26.50 18.52 -0.32
N GLN A 5 26.00 19.40 0.52
CA GLN A 5 24.65 19.30 1.06
C GLN A 5 23.70 19.28 -0.14
N SER A 6 23.02 18.15 -0.33
CA SER A 6 21.94 18.03 -1.30
C SER A 6 20.87 19.05 -0.97
N ASN A 7 20.54 19.91 -1.93
CA ASN A 7 19.39 20.82 -1.89
C ASN A 7 18.12 19.98 -1.64
N LEU A 8 17.71 19.90 -0.39
CA LEU A 8 16.49 19.23 0.04
C LEU A 8 15.32 20.16 -0.27
N SER A 9 14.44 19.72 -1.14
CA SER A 9 13.25 20.47 -1.53
C SER A 9 12.29 20.59 -0.35
N ASP A 10 12.05 21.80 0.12
CA ASP A 10 11.01 22.09 1.14
C ASP A 10 9.58 21.93 0.60
N ASN A 11 9.42 21.49 -0.65
CA ASN A 11 8.13 21.24 -1.27
C ASN A 11 7.73 19.77 -1.10
N LYS A 12 6.61 19.53 -0.41
CA LYS A 12 6.01 18.21 -0.18
C LYS A 12 5.98 17.30 -1.42
N LYS A 13 5.65 17.85 -2.59
CA LYS A 13 5.56 17.06 -3.84
C LYS A 13 6.91 16.50 -4.27
N ASP A 14 7.98 17.26 -4.08
CA ASP A 14 9.33 16.88 -4.45
C ASP A 14 9.86 15.80 -3.49
N VAL A 15 9.54 15.92 -2.20
CA VAL A 15 9.83 14.88 -1.19
C VAL A 15 9.13 13.56 -1.51
N GLU A 16 7.83 13.59 -1.86
CA GLU A 16 7.10 12.38 -2.23
C GLU A 16 7.67 11.72 -3.50
N LYS A 17 8.10 12.53 -4.47
CA LYS A 17 8.77 12.06 -5.68
C LYS A 17 10.11 11.38 -5.35
N GLU A 18 10.93 12.01 -4.51
CA GLU A 18 12.22 11.46 -4.08
C GLU A 18 12.05 10.13 -3.33
N VAL A 19 11.05 10.04 -2.43
CA VAL A 19 10.71 8.78 -1.74
C VAL A 19 10.36 7.68 -2.74
N TYR A 20 9.55 7.99 -3.77
CA TYR A 20 9.19 7.04 -4.81
C TYR A 20 10.42 6.55 -5.60
N GLU A 21 11.31 7.46 -6.02
CA GLU A 21 12.53 7.12 -6.76
C GLU A 21 13.47 6.23 -5.92
N LEU A 22 13.71 6.58 -4.66
CA LEU A 22 14.52 5.75 -3.74
C LEU A 22 13.93 4.35 -3.52
N LEU A 23 12.59 4.24 -3.50
CA LEU A 23 11.93 2.95 -3.38
C LEU A 23 12.08 2.07 -4.63
N LEU A 24 12.10 2.66 -5.83
CA LEU A 24 12.41 1.92 -7.07
C LEU A 24 13.83 1.35 -7.02
N ASP A 25 14.77 2.11 -6.47
CA ASP A 25 16.16 1.69 -6.25
C ASP A 25 16.35 0.80 -5.01
N LYS A 26 15.25 0.39 -4.35
CA LYS A 26 15.25 -0.44 -3.12
C LYS A 26 16.01 0.18 -1.95
N GLN A 27 16.17 1.50 -1.93
CA GLN A 27 16.84 2.25 -0.86
C GLN A 27 15.86 2.58 0.28
N TYR A 28 15.25 1.54 0.87
CA TYR A 28 14.13 1.66 1.82
C TYR A 28 14.45 2.53 3.06
N TYR A 29 15.67 2.44 3.58
CA TYR A 29 16.07 3.22 4.76
C TYR A 29 16.17 4.72 4.44
N GLN A 30 16.75 5.07 3.28
CA GLN A 30 16.86 6.46 2.85
C GLN A 30 15.48 7.04 2.53
N ALA A 31 14.65 6.28 1.81
CA ALA A 31 13.27 6.65 1.53
C ALA A 31 12.49 6.97 2.82
N PHE A 32 12.64 6.14 3.87
CA PHE A 32 12.02 6.39 5.17
C PHE A 32 12.53 7.68 5.83
N GLN A 33 13.85 7.93 5.86
CA GLN A 33 14.42 9.13 6.47
C GLN A 33 13.92 10.42 5.81
N ILE A 34 13.71 10.38 4.50
CA ILE A 34 13.18 11.52 3.74
C ILE A 34 11.68 11.69 3.98
N ALA A 35 10.92 10.60 3.91
CA ALA A 35 9.48 10.62 4.17
C ALA A 35 9.13 11.16 5.56
N LYS A 36 9.96 10.87 6.58
CA LYS A 36 9.78 11.34 7.96
C LYS A 36 9.71 12.87 8.08
N LYS A 37 10.36 13.61 7.18
CA LYS A 37 10.37 15.08 7.18
C LYS A 37 8.98 15.69 6.98
N ILE A 38 8.09 14.96 6.29
CA ILE A 38 6.74 15.41 5.96
C ILE A 38 5.66 14.46 6.48
N GLU A 39 5.97 13.62 7.46
CA GLU A 39 5.06 12.56 7.94
C GLU A 39 3.70 13.14 8.41
N ASN A 40 3.71 14.29 9.08
CA ASN A 40 2.49 14.97 9.54
C ASN A 40 1.60 15.47 8.39
N GLN A 41 2.15 15.60 7.19
CA GLN A 41 1.46 16.06 5.98
C GLN A 41 1.29 14.96 4.94
N ALA A 42 1.59 13.71 5.30
CA ALA A 42 1.67 12.59 4.37
C ALA A 42 0.36 12.39 3.58
N THR A 43 0.48 12.25 2.25
CA THR A 43 -0.63 11.80 1.40
C THR A 43 -0.92 10.31 1.62
N ILE A 44 -2.06 9.84 1.09
CA ILE A 44 -2.39 8.41 1.06
C ILE A 44 -1.27 7.62 0.35
N ILE A 45 -0.76 8.15 -0.77
CA ILE A 45 0.35 7.54 -1.53
C ILE A 45 1.62 7.45 -0.68
N LEU A 46 2.01 8.53 0.01
CA LEU A 46 3.20 8.49 0.86
C LEU A 46 3.07 7.48 2.00
N LEU A 47 1.88 7.36 2.61
CA LEU A 47 1.63 6.37 3.66
C LEU A 47 1.77 4.93 3.14
N ILE A 48 1.30 4.64 1.93
CA ILE A 48 1.48 3.32 1.30
C ILE A 48 2.96 3.06 1.01
N ASN A 49 3.68 4.05 0.48
CA ASN A 49 5.12 3.96 0.22
C ASN A 49 5.95 3.73 1.50
N LEU A 50 5.53 4.35 2.62
CA LEU A 50 6.10 4.08 3.95
C LEU A 50 5.81 2.63 4.41
N ALA A 51 4.61 2.11 4.16
CA ALA A 51 4.30 0.71 4.47
C ALA A 51 5.20 -0.26 3.68
N ILE A 52 5.53 0.05 2.43
CA ILE A 52 6.48 -0.73 1.61
C ILE A 52 7.88 -0.74 2.23
N CYS A 53 8.37 0.41 2.70
CA CYS A 53 9.66 0.50 3.41
C CYS A 53 9.71 -0.46 4.63
N PHE A 54 8.64 -0.46 5.42
CA PHE A 54 8.57 -1.32 6.61
C PHE A 54 8.35 -2.79 6.29
N ASN A 55 7.61 -3.09 5.22
CA ASN A 55 7.45 -4.47 4.74
C ASN A 55 8.79 -5.04 4.25
N ALA A 56 9.59 -4.28 3.50
CA ALA A 56 10.90 -4.70 3.04
C ALA A 56 11.88 -5.02 4.19
N SER A 57 11.72 -4.34 5.33
CA SER A 57 12.47 -4.61 6.56
C SER A 57 11.79 -5.60 7.51
N LYS A 58 10.74 -6.32 7.05
CA LYS A 58 9.94 -7.27 7.83
C LYS A 58 9.33 -6.70 9.11
N SER A 59 9.23 -5.37 9.20
CA SER A 59 8.59 -4.65 10.30
C SER A 59 7.07 -4.61 10.10
N TYR A 60 6.43 -5.78 10.11
CA TYR A 60 5.03 -5.95 9.73
C TYR A 60 4.04 -5.12 10.56
N THR A 61 4.28 -4.96 11.87
CA THR A 61 3.45 -4.10 12.73
C THR A 61 3.47 -2.63 12.27
N LYS A 62 4.63 -2.13 11.84
CA LYS A 62 4.75 -0.76 11.31
C LYS A 62 4.15 -0.64 9.92
N ALA A 63 4.34 -1.63 9.05
CA ALA A 63 3.70 -1.67 7.74
C ALA A 63 2.18 -1.59 7.88
N LEU A 64 1.58 -2.40 8.75
CA LEU A 64 0.15 -2.36 9.05
C LEU A 64 -0.30 -1.00 9.58
N PHE A 65 0.46 -0.37 10.48
CA PHE A 65 0.14 0.96 11.01
C PHE A 65 0.03 2.02 9.91
N TYR A 66 0.95 2.05 8.94
CA TYR A 66 0.87 3.00 7.83
C TYR A 66 -0.26 2.67 6.85
N LEU A 67 -0.53 1.38 6.59
CA LEU A 67 -1.69 0.95 5.81
C LEU A 67 -3.01 1.33 6.49
N GLU A 68 -3.09 1.27 7.82
CA GLU A 68 -4.21 1.74 8.64
C GLU A 68 -4.45 3.23 8.52
N LYS A 69 -3.39 4.04 8.65
CA LYS A 69 -3.48 5.48 8.40
C LYS A 69 -3.95 5.81 6.98
N ALA A 70 -3.43 5.12 5.97
CA ALA A 70 -3.79 5.35 4.57
C ALA A 70 -5.28 5.07 4.32
N PHE A 71 -5.76 3.92 4.80
CA PHE A 71 -7.16 3.50 4.70
C PHE A 71 -8.10 4.47 5.41
N ASN A 72 -7.80 4.84 6.66
CA ASN A 72 -8.64 5.78 7.41
C ASN A 72 -8.74 7.13 6.69
N LYS A 73 -7.66 7.58 6.04
CA LYS A 73 -7.65 8.81 5.26
C LYS A 73 -8.56 8.76 4.03
N ILE A 74 -8.68 7.60 3.38
CA ILE A 74 -9.65 7.35 2.29
C ILE A 74 -11.08 7.50 2.85
N HIS A 75 -11.40 6.82 3.94
CA HIS A 75 -12.76 6.77 4.49
C HIS A 75 -13.20 8.02 5.27
N THR A 76 -12.29 8.87 5.72
CA THR A 76 -12.66 10.22 6.22
C THR A 76 -13.20 11.13 5.12
N SER A 77 -12.95 10.82 3.84
CA SER A 77 -13.63 11.51 2.75
C SER A 77 -15.04 10.92 2.62
N LYS A 78 -16.09 11.75 2.80
CA LYS A 78 -17.51 11.34 2.90
C LYS A 78 -18.11 10.63 1.66
N ASN A 79 -17.30 10.22 0.70
CA ASN A 79 -17.75 9.49 -0.48
C ASN A 79 -17.58 7.99 -0.27
N ILE A 80 -18.43 7.41 0.57
CA ILE A 80 -18.64 5.96 0.56
C ILE A 80 -19.41 5.65 -0.72
N GLN A 81 -18.68 5.46 -1.82
CA GLN A 81 -19.28 4.93 -3.04
C GLN A 81 -19.46 3.43 -2.83
N ASN A 82 -20.70 2.96 -2.94
CA ASN A 82 -20.94 1.53 -3.19
C ASN A 82 -20.09 1.13 -4.40
N MET A 83 -19.25 0.12 -4.19
CA MET A 83 -18.19 -0.27 -5.11
C MET A 83 -18.81 -1.03 -6.31
N ASN A 84 -19.35 -0.29 -7.28
CA ASN A 84 -19.74 -0.87 -8.56
C ASN A 84 -18.51 -0.93 -9.47
N LEU A 85 -17.71 -1.98 -9.32
CA LEU A 85 -16.57 -2.23 -10.19
C LEU A 85 -17.04 -2.59 -11.60
N SER A 86 -16.51 -1.90 -12.61
CA SER A 86 -16.71 -2.30 -14.00
C SER A 86 -15.95 -3.58 -14.32
N ALA A 87 -16.25 -4.21 -15.46
CA ALA A 87 -15.52 -5.38 -15.93
C ALA A 87 -14.04 -5.03 -16.21
N GLU A 88 -13.79 -3.81 -16.70
CA GLU A 88 -12.47 -3.25 -16.94
C GLU A 88 -11.68 -3.11 -15.63
N ASP A 89 -12.31 -2.57 -14.58
CA ASP A 89 -11.70 -2.46 -13.26
C ASP A 89 -11.29 -3.84 -12.74
N ILE A 90 -12.22 -4.81 -12.78
CA ILE A 90 -11.96 -6.18 -12.32
C ILE A 90 -10.78 -6.80 -13.08
N SER A 91 -10.72 -6.60 -14.40
CA SER A 91 -9.63 -7.11 -15.24
C SER A 91 -8.28 -6.50 -14.85
N PHE A 92 -8.23 -5.19 -14.68
CA PHE A 92 -7.03 -4.48 -14.22
C PHE A 92 -6.56 -4.97 -12.85
N ILE A 93 -7.48 -5.09 -11.89
CA ILE A 93 -7.16 -5.54 -10.53
C ILE A 93 -6.68 -6.99 -10.53
N LYS A 94 -7.23 -7.86 -11.39
CA LYS A 94 -6.74 -9.23 -11.56
C LYS A 94 -5.29 -9.25 -12.01
N ALA A 95 -4.94 -8.47 -13.03
CA ALA A 95 -3.56 -8.35 -13.49
C ALA A 95 -2.63 -7.84 -12.36
N GLU A 96 -3.02 -6.78 -11.66
CA GLU A 96 -2.24 -6.25 -10.52
C GLU A 96 -2.06 -7.32 -9.42
N ASN A 97 -3.11 -8.10 -9.16
CA ASN A 97 -3.12 -9.14 -8.14
C ASN A 97 -2.22 -10.33 -8.49
N GLU A 98 -2.19 -10.73 -9.77
CA GLU A 98 -1.36 -11.82 -10.27
C GLU A 98 0.13 -11.48 -10.19
N GLU A 99 0.48 -10.24 -10.55
CA GLU A 99 1.85 -9.72 -10.50
C GLU A 99 2.27 -9.28 -9.10
N LYS A 100 1.32 -9.20 -8.16
CA LYS A 100 1.48 -8.57 -6.85
C LYS A 100 2.02 -7.12 -6.93
N SER A 101 1.68 -6.40 -7.99
CA SER A 101 2.13 -5.03 -8.18
C SER A 101 1.49 -4.05 -7.18
N TYR A 102 0.47 -4.48 -6.42
CA TYR A 102 -0.02 -3.77 -5.24
C TYR A 102 1.04 -3.56 -4.14
N LEU A 103 2.12 -4.36 -4.13
CA LEU A 103 3.28 -4.22 -3.24
C LEU A 103 4.37 -3.28 -3.79
N LEU A 104 4.20 -2.74 -5.00
CA LEU A 104 5.15 -1.82 -5.61
C LEU A 104 4.88 -0.37 -5.20
N PRO A 105 5.92 0.49 -5.21
CA PRO A 105 5.77 1.91 -4.89
C PRO A 105 4.76 2.60 -5.80
N LEU A 106 3.97 3.49 -5.23
CA LEU A 106 3.04 4.34 -5.95
C LEU A 106 3.70 5.66 -6.33
N ASN A 107 3.57 6.04 -7.60
CA ASN A 107 4.09 7.30 -8.11
C ASN A 107 3.12 8.44 -7.71
N PRO A 108 3.59 9.45 -6.96
CA PRO A 108 2.74 10.56 -6.49
C PRO A 108 2.20 11.46 -7.60
N LYS A 109 2.68 11.32 -8.85
CA LYS A 109 2.17 12.07 -10.01
C LYS A 109 0.89 11.49 -10.60
N PHE A 110 0.58 10.22 -10.34
CA PHE A 110 -0.60 9.56 -10.88
C PHE A 110 -1.69 9.49 -9.81
N GLU A 111 -2.86 10.03 -10.14
CA GLU A 111 -4.04 9.90 -9.31
C GLU A 111 -4.71 8.56 -9.60
N LEU A 112 -4.72 7.66 -8.61
CA LEU A 112 -5.49 6.44 -8.67
C LEU A 112 -6.86 6.67 -8.02
N PRO A 113 -7.92 6.04 -8.55
CA PRO A 113 -9.21 6.04 -7.88
C PRO A 113 -9.11 5.48 -6.45
N ASN A 114 -9.82 6.09 -5.51
CA ASN A 114 -9.80 5.67 -4.10
C ASN A 114 -10.13 4.18 -3.92
N PHE A 115 -11.07 3.66 -4.71
CA PHE A 115 -11.48 2.25 -4.65
C PHE A 115 -10.29 1.30 -4.96
N LEU A 116 -9.44 1.66 -5.93
CA LEU A 116 -8.27 0.87 -6.31
C LEU A 116 -7.20 0.95 -5.22
N ILE A 117 -6.98 2.14 -4.65
CA ILE A 117 -6.06 2.32 -3.53
C ILE A 117 -6.50 1.49 -2.32
N GLU A 118 -7.79 1.46 -2.02
CA GLU A 118 -8.37 0.65 -0.95
C GLU A 118 -8.10 -0.84 -1.17
N MET A 119 -8.34 -1.37 -2.37
CA MET A 119 -8.04 -2.76 -2.70
C MET A 119 -6.56 -3.10 -2.57
N ARG A 120 -5.67 -2.21 -3.03
CA ARG A 120 -4.23 -2.41 -2.86
C ARG A 120 -3.85 -2.50 -1.39
N ILE A 121 -4.40 -1.61 -0.56
CA ILE A 121 -4.20 -1.64 0.90
C ILE A 121 -4.70 -2.96 1.49
N ASP A 122 -5.88 -3.41 1.10
CA ASP A 122 -6.47 -4.64 1.62
C ASP A 122 -5.69 -5.88 1.20
N PHE A 123 -5.26 -6.02 -0.05
CA PHE A 123 -4.41 -7.14 -0.46
C PHE A 123 -3.05 -7.13 0.22
N PHE A 124 -2.46 -5.95 0.41
CA PHE A 124 -1.19 -5.84 1.15
C PHE A 124 -1.37 -6.24 2.62
N ARG A 125 -2.43 -5.77 3.29
CA ARG A 125 -2.76 -6.18 4.65
C ARG A 125 -3.02 -7.67 4.74
N LEU A 126 -3.74 -8.26 3.79
CA LEU A 126 -4.03 -9.68 3.76
C LEU A 126 -2.75 -10.52 3.75
N ASP A 127 -1.80 -10.20 2.86
CA ASP A 127 -0.50 -10.86 2.82
C ASP A 127 0.20 -10.78 4.19
N ILE A 128 0.20 -9.60 4.84
CA ILE A 128 0.81 -9.42 6.17
C ILE A 128 0.04 -10.17 7.26
N TYR A 129 -1.30 -10.18 7.22
CA TYR A 129 -2.13 -10.87 8.21
C TYR A 129 -1.92 -12.37 8.16
N ILE A 130 -1.85 -12.96 6.97
CA ILE A 130 -1.51 -14.37 6.79
C ILE A 130 -0.12 -14.67 7.37
N LEU A 131 0.89 -13.83 7.09
CA LEU A 131 2.24 -14.00 7.64
C LEU A 131 2.29 -13.91 9.17
N CYS A 132 1.46 -13.05 9.76
CA CYS A 132 1.43 -12.82 11.21
C CYS A 132 0.43 -13.72 11.95
N GLY A 133 -0.27 -14.64 11.27
CA GLY A 133 -1.32 -15.47 11.88
C GLY A 133 -2.54 -14.70 12.38
N LYS A 134 -2.87 -13.55 11.78
CA LYS A 134 -4.05 -12.73 12.14
C LYS A 134 -5.27 -13.16 11.32
N GLU A 135 -5.78 -14.34 11.63
CA GLU A 135 -6.75 -15.05 10.77
C GLU A 135 -8.10 -14.34 10.66
N GLU A 136 -8.66 -13.86 11.77
CA GLU A 136 -9.93 -13.11 11.77
C GLU A 136 -9.88 -11.91 10.81
N LYS A 137 -8.82 -11.10 10.91
CA LYS A 137 -8.62 -9.94 10.04
C LYS A 137 -8.38 -10.32 8.57
N ALA A 138 -7.77 -11.47 8.32
CA ALA A 138 -7.61 -11.99 6.97
C ALA A 138 -8.96 -12.43 6.39
N LEU A 139 -9.81 -13.09 7.20
CA LEU A 139 -11.14 -13.53 6.80
C LEU A 139 -12.05 -12.37 6.42
N ASP A 140 -11.98 -11.23 7.11
CA ASP A 140 -12.74 -10.03 6.75
C ASP A 140 -12.47 -9.59 5.30
N ILE A 141 -11.19 -9.51 4.93
CA ILE A 141 -10.77 -9.11 3.57
C ILE A 141 -11.14 -10.20 2.55
N ILE A 142 -10.94 -11.47 2.89
CA ILE A 142 -11.32 -12.59 2.04
C ILE A 142 -12.82 -12.54 1.73
N ASN A 143 -13.66 -12.36 2.75
CA ASN A 143 -15.11 -12.31 2.59
C ASN A 143 -15.56 -11.12 1.75
N LYS A 144 -14.89 -9.97 1.90
CA LYS A 144 -15.15 -8.77 1.09
C LYS A 144 -14.92 -8.99 -0.41
N TYR A 145 -13.90 -9.78 -0.78
CA TYR A 145 -13.49 -9.94 -2.19
C TYR A 145 -13.71 -11.33 -2.80
N LYS A 146 -14.40 -12.23 -2.10
CA LYS A 146 -14.56 -13.65 -2.51
C LYS A 146 -15.20 -13.82 -3.89
N GLU A 147 -16.11 -12.94 -4.29
CA GLU A 147 -16.88 -13.06 -5.54
C GLU A 147 -16.05 -12.71 -6.79
N TYR A 148 -14.95 -11.99 -6.62
CA TYR A 148 -14.11 -11.55 -7.74
C TYR A 148 -13.04 -12.57 -8.17
N ASN A 149 -12.84 -13.63 -7.37
CA ASN A 149 -11.89 -14.71 -7.64
C ASN A 149 -10.44 -14.23 -7.89
N PHE A 150 -9.98 -13.24 -7.11
CA PHE A 150 -8.57 -12.80 -7.17
C PHE A 150 -7.63 -13.88 -6.62
N LYS A 151 -6.47 -14.07 -7.28
CA LYS A 151 -5.47 -15.11 -6.94
C LYS A 151 -5.01 -15.04 -5.47
N THR A 152 -4.78 -13.84 -4.95
CA THR A 152 -4.36 -13.61 -3.56
C THR A 152 -5.44 -14.04 -2.58
N ILE A 153 -6.72 -13.78 -2.87
CA ILE A 153 -7.85 -14.21 -2.03
C ILE A 153 -7.95 -15.74 -2.01
N ILE A 154 -7.91 -16.38 -3.18
CA ILE A 154 -7.96 -17.84 -3.31
C ILE A 154 -6.81 -18.50 -2.56
N ASN A 155 -5.59 -17.97 -2.71
CA ASN A 155 -4.41 -18.52 -2.04
C ASN A 155 -4.47 -18.34 -0.51
N ALA A 156 -4.98 -17.19 -0.04
CA ALA A 156 -5.16 -16.95 1.38
C ALA A 156 -6.21 -17.89 1.99
N GLN A 157 -7.33 -18.12 1.31
CA GLN A 157 -8.35 -19.10 1.73
C GLN A 157 -7.76 -20.50 1.88
N LYS A 158 -7.01 -20.99 0.88
CA LYS A 158 -6.37 -22.31 0.94
C LYS A 158 -5.42 -22.44 2.13
N LYS A 159 -4.56 -21.44 2.34
CA LYS A 159 -3.61 -21.43 3.47
C LYS A 159 -4.29 -21.45 4.85
N LEU A 160 -5.49 -20.90 4.97
CA LEU A 160 -6.24 -20.94 6.22
C LEU A 160 -6.94 -22.28 6.45
N LEU A 161 -7.29 -23.01 5.38
CA LEU A 161 -7.91 -24.34 5.45
C LEU A 161 -6.90 -25.48 5.67
N GLU A 162 -5.63 -25.26 5.35
CA GLU A 162 -4.54 -26.24 5.48
C GLU A 162 -3.87 -26.26 6.88
N LYS A 163 -4.32 -25.41 7.81
CA LYS A 163 -3.84 -25.37 9.20
C LYS A 163 -4.73 -26.18 10.13
#